data_AF-A0A948B2D6-F1
#
_entry.id   AF-A0A948B2D6-F1
#
_cell.length_a   1.000
_cell.length_b   1.000
_cell.length_c   1.000
_cell.angle_alpha   90.00
_cell.angle_beta   90.00
_cell.angle_gamma   90.00
#
_symmetry.space_group_name_H-M   'P 1'
#
loop_
_entity.id
_entity.type
_entity.pdbx_description
1 polymer ?
#
loop_
_entity_poly.entity_id
_entity_poly.type
_entity_poly.pdbx_seq_one_letter_code
_entity_poly.pdbx_strand_id
1 'polypeptide(L)'
;MKRNRLVALFILMLVLAGTAYPAASLTQRHLTLLVVPARYNVLQVAFDAASLAPVALVSYQGEATTENPVLHAWNGSEWVYITMQDFREAHFLQVTPGQAILVGDETLLPPGLVTSAAGWCPKTMTVPATDPAGLVNALGAHLAFTRSDWKWIASRYNMNLQDLNADRRHESWYDQKGYRDELTPRLQSLPRHRRGRSRSDAETTPATETSAPASTVVPPAEVIEEPAENVAPAVEPRLTIPEPPVEPEVKAEEPEAKKGRKGKAKNEVSTPAEAGTPPEGWQEKAVSTESPVK
;
A
#
# COMPACT_ATOMS: atom_id res chain seq x y z
N MET A 1 16.74 -48.97 44.88
CA MET A 1 17.16 -48.65 43.48
C MET A 1 16.01 -48.54 42.46
N LYS A 2 14.75 -48.95 42.74
CA LYS A 2 13.64 -48.90 41.74
C LYS A 2 12.89 -47.56 41.65
N ARG A 3 12.91 -46.70 42.69
CA ARG A 3 12.19 -45.41 42.70
C ARG A 3 12.83 -44.31 41.83
N ASN A 4 14.14 -44.35 41.61
CA ASN A 4 14.86 -43.30 40.87
C ASN A 4 14.70 -43.43 39.35
N ARG A 5 14.28 -44.60 38.84
CA ARG A 5 14.03 -44.82 37.40
C ARG A 5 12.68 -44.25 36.95
N LEU A 6 11.72 -44.09 37.85
CA LEU A 6 10.38 -43.60 37.53
C LEU A 6 10.34 -42.06 37.44
N VAL A 7 11.17 -41.37 38.23
CA VAL A 7 11.30 -39.90 38.19
C VAL A 7 12.04 -39.43 36.92
N ALA A 8 13.06 -40.16 36.47
CA ALA A 8 13.80 -39.83 35.24
C ALA A 8 12.92 -39.94 33.98
N LEU A 9 11.95 -40.86 33.97
CA LEU A 9 11.05 -41.07 32.82
C LEU A 9 10.00 -39.96 32.71
N PHE A 10 9.57 -39.39 33.84
CA PHE A 10 8.62 -38.27 33.86
C PHE A 10 9.24 -36.94 33.40
N ILE A 11 10.52 -36.70 33.71
CA ILE A 11 11.22 -35.49 33.25
C ILE A 11 11.50 -35.56 31.74
N LEU A 12 11.76 -36.75 31.18
CA LEU A 12 11.94 -36.91 29.74
C LEU A 12 10.64 -36.67 28.95
N MET A 13 9.49 -37.12 29.48
CA MET A 13 8.17 -36.87 28.89
C MET A 13 7.80 -35.37 28.88
N LEU A 14 8.22 -34.61 29.89
CA LEU A 14 7.93 -33.17 29.97
C LEU A 14 8.77 -32.33 28.99
N VAL A 15 9.92 -32.84 28.53
CA VAL A 15 10.76 -32.19 27.51
C VAL A 15 10.28 -32.51 26.08
N LEU A 16 9.64 -33.66 25.86
CA LEU A 16 8.99 -34.00 24.58
C LEU A 16 7.61 -33.35 24.40
N ALA A 17 6.99 -32.84 25.46
CA ALA A 17 5.86 -31.90 25.37
C ALA A 17 6.33 -30.45 25.12
N GLY A 18 7.56 -30.28 24.62
CA GLY A 18 8.13 -29.02 24.20
C GLY A 18 7.26 -28.35 23.13
N THR A 19 6.53 -27.33 23.58
CA THR A 19 6.02 -26.23 22.77
C THR A 19 5.55 -26.65 21.37
N ALA A 20 4.39 -27.29 21.31
CA ALA A 20 3.49 -27.01 20.21
C ALA A 20 3.15 -25.52 20.31
N TYR A 21 4.07 -24.66 19.83
CA TYR A 21 3.67 -23.36 19.32
C TYR A 21 2.49 -23.69 18.43
N PRO A 22 1.30 -23.09 18.65
CA PRO A 22 0.30 -23.16 17.60
C PRO A 22 1.08 -22.71 16.37
N ALA A 23 1.26 -23.63 15.42
CA ALA A 23 1.69 -23.24 14.09
C ALA A 23 0.61 -22.23 13.75
N ALA A 24 0.96 -20.94 13.88
CA ALA A 24 0.07 -19.84 13.62
C ALA A 24 -0.49 -20.25 12.28
N SER A 25 -1.78 -20.63 12.26
CA SER A 25 -2.44 -21.09 11.08
C SER A 25 -2.02 -20.04 10.07
N LEU A 26 -1.24 -20.46 9.07
CA LEU A 26 -0.82 -19.60 7.98
C LEU A 26 -2.15 -19.29 7.31
N THR A 27 -2.92 -18.38 7.90
CA THR A 27 -4.02 -17.66 7.32
C THR A 27 -3.43 -17.27 6.00
N GLN A 28 -3.84 -17.97 4.95
CA GLN A 28 -3.24 -17.88 3.64
C GLN A 28 -3.10 -16.39 3.39
N ARG A 29 -1.86 -15.90 3.50
CA ARG A 29 -1.63 -14.46 3.54
C ARG A 29 -1.99 -14.04 2.13
N HIS A 30 -3.19 -13.49 1.98
CA HIS A 30 -3.73 -13.15 0.68
C HIS A 30 -2.77 -12.12 0.10
N LEU A 31 -1.95 -12.56 -0.85
CA LEU A 31 -1.03 -11.69 -1.56
C LEU A 31 -1.88 -10.59 -2.18
N THR A 32 -1.50 -9.33 -1.94
CA THR A 32 -2.17 -8.18 -2.52
C THR A 32 -1.30 -7.64 -3.64
N LEU A 33 -1.84 -7.49 -4.85
CA LEU A 33 -1.16 -6.73 -5.90
C LEU A 33 -1.43 -5.26 -5.67
N LEU A 34 -0.39 -4.45 -5.65
CA LEU A 34 -0.48 -3.00 -5.60
C LEU A 34 0.13 -2.43 -6.87
N VAL A 35 -0.73 -1.83 -7.70
CA VAL A 35 -0.37 -1.21 -8.98
C VAL A 35 -0.33 0.29 -8.77
N VAL A 36 0.82 0.92 -8.94
CA VAL A 36 1.02 2.35 -8.63
C VAL A 36 1.65 3.12 -9.78
N PRO A 37 1.35 4.42 -9.95
CA PRO A 37 2.05 5.25 -10.91
C PRO A 37 3.54 5.34 -10.54
N ALA A 38 4.40 5.40 -11.55
CA ALA A 38 5.85 5.57 -11.42
C ALA A 38 6.25 7.00 -10.97
N ARG A 39 5.66 7.47 -9.87
CA ARG A 39 5.94 8.75 -9.22
C ARG A 39 6.67 8.49 -7.91
N TYR A 40 7.73 9.26 -7.66
CA TYR A 40 8.60 9.07 -6.49
C TYR A 40 7.82 8.98 -5.16
N ASN A 41 6.95 9.95 -4.88
CA ASN A 41 6.19 10.00 -3.63
C ASN A 41 5.26 8.78 -3.44
N VAL A 42 4.65 8.31 -4.54
CA VAL A 42 3.72 7.18 -4.51
C VAL A 42 4.49 5.87 -4.33
N LEU A 43 5.60 5.70 -5.05
CA LEU A 43 6.47 4.53 -4.92
C LEU A 43 7.05 4.41 -3.52
N GLN A 44 7.45 5.52 -2.90
CA GLN A 44 7.96 5.51 -1.54
C GLN A 44 6.93 4.94 -0.56
N VAL A 45 5.68 5.41 -0.63
CA VAL A 45 4.57 4.88 0.20
C VAL A 45 4.29 3.42 -0.12
N ALA A 46 4.33 3.04 -1.40
CA ALA A 46 4.09 1.67 -1.82
C ALA A 46 5.15 0.69 -1.28
N PHE A 47 6.43 1.09 -1.26
CA PHE A 47 7.51 0.31 -0.65
C PHE A 47 7.36 0.21 0.87
N ASP A 48 7.01 1.30 1.52
CA ASP A 48 6.74 1.29 2.96
C ASP A 48 5.56 0.34 3.28
N ALA A 49 4.49 0.35 2.48
CA ALA A 49 3.38 -0.58 2.60
C ALA A 49 3.81 -2.05 2.35
N ALA A 50 4.65 -2.30 1.35
CA ALA A 50 5.19 -3.63 1.06
C ALA A 50 6.14 -4.16 2.15
N SER A 51 6.73 -3.27 2.95
CA SER A 51 7.53 -3.67 4.13
C SER A 51 6.66 -4.13 5.31
N LEU A 52 5.40 -3.67 5.36
CA LEU A 52 4.45 -3.95 6.45
C LEU A 52 3.50 -5.12 6.13
N ALA A 53 3.20 -5.35 4.85
CA ALA A 53 2.24 -6.34 4.38
C ALA A 53 2.75 -7.13 3.16
N PRO A 54 2.26 -8.36 2.93
CA PRO A 54 2.63 -9.17 1.76
C PRO A 54 2.02 -8.61 0.48
N VAL A 55 2.74 -7.66 -0.14
CA VAL A 55 2.30 -6.92 -1.31
C VAL A 55 3.26 -7.17 -2.48
N ALA A 56 2.72 -7.54 -3.65
CA ALA A 56 3.43 -7.50 -4.92
C ALA A 56 3.30 -6.10 -5.51
N LEU A 57 4.41 -5.47 -5.90
CA LEU A 57 4.41 -4.11 -6.46
C LEU A 57 4.54 -4.14 -7.97
N VAL A 58 3.66 -3.42 -8.66
CA VAL A 58 3.79 -3.10 -10.07
C VAL A 58 3.72 -1.59 -10.21
N SER A 59 4.69 -1.00 -10.88
CA SER A 59 4.65 0.39 -11.28
C SER A 59 4.19 0.51 -12.73
N TYR A 60 3.44 1.57 -13.03
CA TYR A 60 3.03 1.90 -14.39
C TYR A 60 3.41 3.34 -14.73
N GLN A 61 3.78 3.55 -15.99
CA GLN A 61 4.05 4.86 -16.57
C GLN A 61 3.21 5.03 -17.84
N GLY A 62 2.37 6.05 -17.83
CA GLY A 62 1.42 6.37 -18.91
C GLY A 62 0.32 7.29 -18.42
N GLU A 63 -0.47 7.80 -19.35
CA GLU A 63 -1.70 8.57 -19.10
C GLU A 63 -2.94 7.68 -19.34
N ALA A 64 -4.13 8.10 -18.93
CA ALA A 64 -5.35 7.31 -19.14
C ALA A 64 -5.65 6.95 -20.61
N THR A 65 -5.15 7.75 -21.57
CA THR A 65 -5.29 7.52 -23.01
C THR A 65 -4.26 6.56 -23.58
N THR A 66 -3.26 6.15 -22.79
CA THR A 66 -2.17 5.29 -23.25
C THR A 66 -2.64 3.84 -23.34
N GLU A 67 -2.72 3.31 -24.56
CA GLU A 67 -3.14 1.93 -24.81
C GLU A 67 -2.16 0.90 -24.23
N ASN A 68 -0.85 1.19 -24.32
CA ASN A 68 0.22 0.31 -23.87
C ASN A 68 1.13 1.06 -22.88
N PRO A 69 0.73 1.18 -21.60
CA PRO A 69 1.58 1.80 -20.58
C PRO A 69 2.84 0.96 -20.34
N VAL A 70 3.94 1.62 -19.98
CA VAL A 70 5.17 0.94 -19.58
C VAL A 70 4.98 0.41 -18.17
N LEU A 71 5.16 -0.89 -17.98
CA LEU A 71 4.95 -1.57 -16.70
C LEU A 71 6.25 -2.16 -16.18
N HIS A 72 6.48 -2.04 -14.87
CA HIS A 72 7.58 -2.72 -14.20
C HIS A 72 7.09 -3.39 -12.93
N ALA A 73 7.40 -4.67 -12.75
CA ALA A 73 7.16 -5.41 -11.51
C ALA A 73 8.40 -5.37 -10.62
N TRP A 74 8.21 -5.22 -9.31
CA TRP A 74 9.29 -5.36 -8.33
C TRP A 74 9.47 -6.83 -7.98
N ASN A 75 10.67 -7.38 -8.19
CA ASN A 75 10.98 -8.78 -7.86
C ASN A 75 11.60 -8.97 -6.45
N GLY A 76 11.78 -7.88 -5.70
CA GLY A 76 12.48 -7.87 -4.41
C GLY A 76 13.86 -7.21 -4.44
N SER A 77 14.49 -7.12 -5.61
CA SER A 77 15.82 -6.54 -5.79
C SER A 77 15.88 -5.46 -6.87
N GLU A 78 15.12 -5.62 -7.95
CA GLU A 78 15.13 -4.72 -9.09
C GLU A 78 13.74 -4.62 -9.73
N TRP A 79 13.59 -3.57 -10.55
CA TRP A 79 12.42 -3.38 -11.39
C TRP A 79 12.58 -4.18 -12.68
N VAL A 80 11.69 -5.13 -12.90
CA VAL A 80 11.65 -5.97 -14.10
C VAL A 80 10.56 -5.45 -15.01
N TYR A 81 10.92 -5.08 -16.24
CA TYR A 81 9.95 -4.70 -17.26
C TYR A 81 8.99 -5.86 -17.55
N ILE A 82 7.69 -5.57 -17.62
CA ILE A 82 6.66 -6.53 -17.99
C ILE A 82 5.83 -5.98 -19.15
N THR A 83 5.41 -6.84 -20.07
CA THR A 83 4.53 -6.40 -21.16
C THR A 83 3.08 -6.29 -20.68
N MET A 84 2.27 -5.53 -21.40
CA MET A 84 0.82 -5.47 -21.14
C MET A 84 0.15 -6.85 -21.29
N GLN A 85 0.68 -7.70 -22.17
CA GLN A 85 0.22 -9.08 -22.34
C GLN A 85 0.49 -9.93 -21.10
N ASP A 86 1.72 -9.87 -20.59
CA ASP A 86 2.10 -10.61 -19.37
C ASP A 86 1.29 -10.13 -18.16
N PHE A 87 0.96 -8.83 -18.09
CA PHE A 87 0.11 -8.29 -17.05
C PHE A 87 -1.33 -8.81 -17.14
N ARG A 88 -1.89 -8.88 -18.36
CA ARG A 88 -3.23 -9.41 -18.62
C ARG A 88 -3.36 -10.89 -18.30
N GLU A 89 -2.28 -11.65 -18.46
CA GLU A 89 -2.24 -13.09 -18.18
C GLU A 89 -1.70 -13.40 -16.78
N ALA A 90 -1.29 -12.38 -16.03
CA ALA A 90 -0.60 -12.49 -14.74
C ALA A 90 0.64 -13.41 -14.77
N HIS A 91 1.30 -13.56 -15.92
CA HIS A 91 2.45 -14.46 -16.09
C HIS A 91 3.68 -14.08 -15.27
N PHE A 92 3.78 -12.81 -14.88
CA PHE A 92 4.86 -12.32 -14.03
C PHE A 92 4.70 -12.72 -12.55
N LEU A 93 3.54 -13.25 -12.14
CA LEU A 93 3.24 -13.66 -10.77
C LEU A 93 3.33 -15.17 -10.62
N GLN A 94 4.00 -15.63 -9.56
CA GLN A 94 4.02 -17.06 -9.20
C GLN A 94 2.72 -17.51 -8.53
N VAL A 95 2.04 -16.59 -7.84
CA VAL A 95 0.81 -16.84 -7.09
C VAL A 95 -0.19 -15.74 -7.43
N THR A 96 -1.41 -16.13 -7.81
CA THR A 96 -2.49 -15.19 -8.09
C THR A 96 -2.90 -14.47 -6.79
N PRO A 97 -2.86 -13.13 -6.76
CA PRO A 97 -3.20 -12.35 -5.58
C PRO A 97 -4.72 -12.35 -5.36
N GLY A 98 -5.12 -12.35 -4.09
CA GLY A 98 -6.55 -12.35 -3.73
C GLY A 98 -7.22 -10.99 -3.91
N GLN A 99 -6.42 -9.92 -3.96
CA GLN A 99 -6.89 -8.55 -4.15
C GLN A 99 -5.87 -7.76 -4.97
N ALA A 100 -6.35 -6.89 -5.86
CA ALA A 100 -5.54 -5.91 -6.57
C ALA A 100 -6.02 -4.50 -6.23
N ILE A 101 -5.09 -3.65 -5.81
CA ILE A 101 -5.29 -2.24 -5.51
C ILE A 101 -4.60 -1.45 -6.62
N LEU A 102 -5.37 -0.71 -7.40
CA LEU A 102 -4.86 0.13 -8.48
C LEU A 102 -4.92 1.59 -8.02
N VAL A 103 -3.77 2.22 -7.89
CA VAL A 103 -3.64 3.61 -7.45
C VAL A 103 -3.61 4.49 -8.68
N GLY A 104 -4.47 5.50 -8.74
CA GLY A 104 -4.62 6.39 -9.87
C GLY A 104 -6.07 6.88 -9.98
N ASP A 105 -6.23 8.14 -10.35
CA ASP A 105 -7.52 8.69 -10.75
C ASP A 105 -7.86 8.25 -12.19
N GLU A 106 -9.05 8.61 -12.66
CA GLU A 106 -9.50 8.30 -14.02
C GLU A 106 -8.64 8.97 -15.11
N THR A 107 -7.84 9.99 -14.76
CA THR A 107 -6.98 10.71 -15.71
C THR A 107 -5.60 10.08 -15.85
N LEU A 108 -5.11 9.40 -14.81
CA LEU A 108 -3.80 8.76 -14.80
C LEU A 108 -3.87 7.27 -15.02
N LEU A 109 -4.96 6.59 -14.62
CA LEU A 109 -5.04 5.14 -14.67
C LEU A 109 -5.53 4.67 -16.04
N PRO A 110 -4.70 3.96 -16.83
CA PRO A 110 -5.15 3.41 -18.10
C PRO A 110 -6.27 2.38 -17.87
N PRO A 111 -7.41 2.48 -18.58
CA PRO A 111 -8.56 1.59 -18.38
C PRO A 111 -8.20 0.13 -18.68
N GLY A 112 -7.25 -0.11 -19.60
CA GLY A 112 -6.72 -1.43 -19.91
C GLY A 112 -6.12 -2.16 -18.69
N LEU A 113 -5.51 -1.45 -17.73
CA LEU A 113 -4.99 -2.06 -16.50
C LEU A 113 -6.12 -2.50 -15.57
N VAL A 114 -7.15 -1.68 -15.42
CA VAL A 114 -8.32 -1.99 -14.59
C VAL A 114 -9.03 -3.23 -15.13
N THR A 115 -9.32 -3.26 -16.44
CA THR A 115 -9.97 -4.40 -17.09
C THR A 115 -9.12 -5.66 -17.01
N SER A 116 -7.79 -5.53 -17.22
CA SER A 116 -6.88 -6.67 -17.16
C SER A 116 -6.80 -7.26 -15.75
N ALA A 117 -6.60 -6.43 -14.73
CA ALA A 117 -6.55 -6.88 -13.34
C ALA A 117 -7.88 -7.52 -12.90
N ALA A 118 -9.02 -6.98 -13.34
CA ALA A 118 -10.34 -7.54 -13.03
C ALA A 118 -10.59 -8.90 -13.71
N GLY A 119 -9.89 -9.21 -14.80
CA GLY A 119 -10.03 -10.47 -15.52
C GLY A 119 -9.48 -11.68 -14.75
N TRP A 120 -8.46 -11.48 -13.91
CA TRP A 120 -7.79 -12.58 -13.21
C TRP A 120 -7.76 -12.43 -11.68
N CYS A 121 -8.01 -11.24 -11.13
CA CYS A 121 -8.04 -11.01 -9.68
C CYS A 121 -9.49 -10.97 -9.16
N PRO A 122 -9.85 -11.74 -8.10
CA PRO A 122 -11.22 -11.79 -7.58
C PRO A 122 -11.76 -10.45 -7.06
N LYS A 123 -10.88 -9.60 -6.54
CA LYS A 123 -11.24 -8.33 -5.92
C LYS A 123 -10.32 -7.23 -6.43
N THR A 124 -10.85 -6.35 -7.24
CA THR A 124 -10.15 -5.16 -7.72
C THR A 124 -10.74 -3.91 -7.09
N MET A 125 -9.88 -2.94 -6.79
CA MET A 125 -10.28 -1.63 -6.29
C MET A 125 -9.38 -0.56 -6.85
N THR A 126 -9.96 0.61 -7.10
CA THR A 126 -9.24 1.80 -7.53
C THR A 126 -9.15 2.79 -6.38
N VAL A 127 -7.97 3.38 -6.21
CA VAL A 127 -7.69 4.40 -5.21
C VAL A 127 -7.35 5.68 -5.97
N PRO A 128 -8.24 6.69 -6.02
CA PRO A 128 -8.03 7.91 -6.79
C PRO A 128 -7.01 8.86 -6.14
N ALA A 129 -6.52 8.55 -4.94
CA ALA A 129 -5.59 9.39 -4.20
C ALA A 129 -4.15 9.21 -4.71
N THR A 130 -3.52 10.32 -5.10
CA THR A 130 -2.08 10.37 -5.42
C THR A 130 -1.26 11.07 -4.34
N ASP A 131 -1.93 11.76 -3.41
CA ASP A 131 -1.28 12.37 -2.26
C ASP A 131 -0.90 11.29 -1.23
N PRO A 132 0.24 11.43 -0.52
CA PRO A 132 0.69 10.42 0.42
C PRO A 132 -0.33 10.12 1.54
N ALA A 133 -1.07 11.13 2.02
CA ALA A 133 -2.00 10.95 3.13
C ALA A 133 -3.23 10.13 2.72
N GLY A 134 -3.86 10.48 1.60
CA GLY A 134 -4.97 9.73 1.01
C GLY A 134 -4.57 8.30 0.66
N LEU A 135 -3.36 8.12 0.12
CA LEU A 135 -2.83 6.80 -0.21
C LEU A 135 -2.61 5.94 1.05
N VAL A 136 -1.95 6.48 2.08
CA VAL A 136 -1.74 5.78 3.36
C VAL A 136 -3.07 5.40 4.00
N ASN A 137 -4.07 6.29 3.97
CA ASN A 137 -5.39 6.02 4.51
C ASN A 137 -6.10 4.87 3.77
N ALA A 138 -6.09 4.91 2.44
CA ALA A 138 -6.69 3.85 1.61
C ALA A 138 -5.96 2.51 1.80
N LEU A 139 -4.63 2.50 1.73
CA LEU A 139 -3.83 1.30 1.90
C LEU A 139 -3.99 0.71 3.31
N GLY A 140 -3.98 1.52 4.35
CA GLY A 140 -4.10 1.00 5.71
C GLY A 140 -5.47 0.39 6.02
N ALA A 141 -6.54 0.88 5.40
CA ALA A 141 -7.86 0.25 5.48
C ALA A 141 -7.89 -1.13 4.80
N HIS A 142 -7.19 -1.28 3.67
CA HIS A 142 -7.19 -2.51 2.88
C HIS A 142 -6.15 -3.55 3.29
N LEU A 143 -5.02 -3.10 3.81
CA LEU A 143 -3.92 -3.94 4.29
C LEU A 143 -4.00 -4.23 5.80
N ALA A 144 -5.06 -3.75 6.47
CA ALA A 144 -5.32 -3.93 7.89
C ALA A 144 -4.16 -3.47 8.78
N PHE A 145 -3.65 -2.25 8.54
CA PHE A 145 -2.56 -1.68 9.33
C PHE A 145 -2.90 -1.65 10.82
N THR A 146 -1.95 -2.12 11.63
CA THR A 146 -2.04 -2.10 13.08
C THR A 146 -1.79 -0.68 13.61
N ARG A 147 -2.14 -0.42 14.87
CA ARG A 147 -1.92 0.89 15.50
C ARG A 147 -0.43 1.29 15.52
N SER A 148 0.49 0.33 15.60
CA SER A 148 1.93 0.58 15.49
C SER A 148 2.33 1.03 14.09
N ASP A 149 1.76 0.40 13.06
CA ASP A 149 2.05 0.72 11.65
C ASP A 149 1.61 2.15 11.34
N TRP A 150 0.38 2.50 11.75
CA TRP A 150 -0.13 3.87 11.62
C TRP A 150 0.76 4.92 12.30
N LYS A 151 1.26 4.65 13.51
CA LYS A 151 2.17 5.57 14.22
C LYS A 151 3.52 5.68 13.50
N TRP A 152 4.06 4.57 13.01
CA TRP A 152 5.33 4.55 12.30
C TRP A 152 5.26 5.34 10.99
N ILE A 153 4.21 5.10 10.17
CA ILE A 153 3.99 5.85 8.93
C ILE A 153 3.77 7.34 9.22
N ALA A 154 2.91 7.67 10.20
CA ALA A 154 2.65 9.06 10.55
C ALA A 154 3.93 9.81 10.96
N SER A 155 4.79 9.17 11.76
CA SER A 155 6.09 9.74 12.12
C SER A 155 7.01 9.90 10.91
N ARG A 156 7.03 8.94 9.97
CA ARG A 156 7.90 8.95 8.80
C ARG A 156 7.56 10.06 7.81
N TYR A 157 6.27 10.36 7.66
CA TYR A 157 5.78 11.40 6.75
C TYR A 157 5.37 12.71 7.44
N ASN A 158 5.66 12.85 8.73
CA ASN A 158 5.25 14.01 9.55
C ASN A 158 3.75 14.33 9.44
N MET A 159 2.91 13.29 9.51
CA MET A 159 1.45 13.39 9.44
C MET A 159 0.83 13.37 10.84
N ASN A 160 -0.31 14.05 11.01
CA ASN A 160 -1.08 13.99 12.25
C ASN A 160 -2.08 12.82 12.18
N LEU A 161 -2.01 11.92 13.15
CA LEU A 161 -2.96 10.82 13.27
C LEU A 161 -4.24 11.30 13.98
N GLN A 162 -5.35 11.29 13.27
CA GLN A 162 -6.68 11.52 13.86
C GLN A 162 -7.46 10.21 13.90
N ASP A 163 -7.86 9.78 15.10
CA ASP A 163 -8.71 8.60 15.26
C ASP A 163 -10.18 9.01 15.10
N LEU A 164 -10.75 8.77 13.91
CA LEU A 164 -12.15 9.10 13.60
C LEU A 164 -13.16 8.35 14.49
N ASN A 165 -12.73 7.25 15.14
CA ASN A 165 -13.57 6.50 16.06
C ASN A 165 -13.30 6.87 17.53
N ALA A 166 -12.46 7.87 17.83
CA ALA A 166 -12.21 8.29 19.20
C ALA A 166 -13.52 8.65 19.93
N ASP A 167 -14.37 9.48 19.31
CA ASP A 167 -15.65 9.91 19.89
C ASP A 167 -16.59 8.72 20.12
N ARG A 168 -16.72 7.81 19.16
CA ARG A 168 -17.53 6.59 19.31
C ARG A 168 -17.01 5.66 20.40
N ARG A 169 -15.70 5.61 20.63
CA ARG A 169 -15.14 4.82 21.74
C ARG A 169 -15.44 5.46 23.09
N HIS A 170 -15.48 6.79 23.18
CA HIS A 170 -15.94 7.48 24.38
C HIS A 170 -17.44 7.24 24.68
N GLU A 171 -18.23 6.91 23.67
CA GLU A 171 -19.64 6.50 23.83
C GLU A 171 -19.82 5.00 24.13
N SER A 172 -18.72 4.25 24.29
CA SER A 172 -18.75 2.87 24.77
C SER A 172 -19.60 2.78 26.04
N TRP A 173 -20.43 1.74 26.11
CA TRP A 173 -21.26 1.44 27.27
C TRP A 173 -20.50 1.48 28.61
N TYR A 174 -19.20 1.17 28.59
CA TYR A 174 -18.33 1.19 29.77
C TYR A 174 -17.86 2.58 30.21
N ASP A 175 -17.86 3.57 29.32
CA ASP A 175 -17.41 4.95 29.59
C ASP A 175 -18.59 5.90 29.88
N GLN A 176 -19.83 5.41 29.79
CA GLN A 176 -21.01 6.19 30.15
C GLN A 176 -20.96 6.58 31.63
N LYS A 177 -20.98 7.88 31.92
CA LYS A 177 -21.13 8.46 33.26
C LYS A 177 -22.49 8.04 33.84
N GLY A 178 -22.54 6.86 34.43
CA GLY A 178 -23.78 6.25 34.89
C GLY A 178 -23.78 4.72 34.87
N TYR A 179 -22.83 4.09 34.17
CA TYR A 179 -22.59 2.65 34.30
C TYR A 179 -21.99 2.34 35.68
N ARG A 180 -22.86 2.26 36.68
CA ARG A 180 -22.56 1.56 37.92
C ARG A 180 -22.65 0.08 37.59
N ASP A 181 -21.50 -0.54 37.42
CA ASP A 181 -21.42 -1.98 37.42
C ASP A 181 -21.86 -2.49 38.81
N GLU A 182 -23.14 -2.84 38.93
CA GLU A 182 -23.73 -3.36 40.17
C GLU A 182 -23.13 -4.73 40.56
N LEU A 183 -22.34 -5.35 39.68
CA LEU A 183 -21.65 -6.61 39.91
C LEU A 183 -20.21 -6.44 40.43
N THR A 184 -19.54 -5.30 40.23
CA THR A 184 -18.18 -5.07 40.76
C THR A 184 -18.07 -5.08 42.29
N PRO A 185 -19.08 -4.67 43.10
CA PRO A 185 -18.97 -4.72 44.56
C PRO A 185 -18.79 -6.15 45.09
N ARG A 186 -19.26 -7.16 44.36
CA ARG A 186 -19.20 -8.57 44.81
C ARG A 186 -17.83 -9.23 44.61
N LEU A 187 -16.98 -8.69 43.75
CA LEU A 187 -15.64 -9.25 43.49
C LEU A 187 -14.52 -8.52 44.26
N GLN A 188 -14.77 -7.32 44.78
CA GLN A 188 -13.81 -6.61 45.64
C GLN A 188 -13.69 -7.21 47.05
N SER A 189 -14.65 -8.04 47.47
CA SER A 189 -14.62 -8.73 48.77
C SER A 189 -13.89 -10.07 48.74
N LEU A 190 -13.43 -10.54 47.57
CA LEU A 190 -12.55 -11.70 47.53
C LEU A 190 -11.19 -11.31 48.12
N PRO A 191 -10.72 -12.01 49.17
CA PRO A 191 -9.45 -11.71 49.79
C PRO A 191 -8.38 -11.83 48.71
N ARG A 192 -7.81 -10.70 48.30
CA ARG A 192 -6.58 -10.66 47.51
C ARG A 192 -5.55 -11.39 48.34
N HIS A 193 -5.35 -12.68 48.05
CA HIS A 193 -4.22 -13.43 48.56
C HIS A 193 -2.98 -12.69 48.09
N ARG A 194 -2.48 -11.86 49.02
CA ARG A 194 -1.24 -11.13 48.97
C ARG A 194 -0.14 -12.19 48.91
N ARG A 195 0.06 -12.78 47.72
CA ARG A 195 1.28 -13.53 47.42
C ARG A 195 2.38 -12.50 47.49
N GLY A 196 2.98 -12.41 48.68
CA GLY A 196 4.22 -11.71 48.93
C GLY A 196 5.28 -12.30 48.01
N ARG A 197 5.38 -11.76 46.81
CA ARG A 197 6.66 -11.75 46.10
C ARG A 197 7.31 -10.47 46.56
N SER A 198 8.06 -10.59 47.66
CA SER A 198 9.09 -9.64 48.04
C SER A 198 9.98 -9.50 46.81
N ARG A 199 9.72 -8.44 46.04
CA ARG A 199 10.62 -8.01 44.97
C ARG A 199 11.72 -7.30 45.74
N SER A 200 12.71 -8.10 46.13
CA SER A 200 13.98 -7.62 46.64
C SER A 200 14.41 -6.46 45.77
N ASP A 201 14.66 -5.34 46.44
CA ASP A 201 15.26 -4.13 45.93
C ASP A 201 16.40 -4.48 44.98
N ALA A 202 16.12 -4.51 43.68
CA ALA A 202 17.14 -4.32 42.69
C ALA A 202 17.38 -2.83 42.66
N GLU A 203 18.24 -2.43 43.59
CA GLU A 203 18.94 -1.18 43.69
C GLU A 203 19.13 -0.57 42.31
N THR A 204 18.36 0.48 42.05
CA THR A 204 18.55 1.38 40.93
C THR A 204 19.94 1.98 41.09
N THR A 205 20.94 1.34 40.52
CA THR A 205 22.21 2.00 40.25
C THR A 205 21.88 3.22 39.40
N PRO A 206 22.29 4.43 39.81
CA PRO A 206 22.15 5.61 38.97
C PRO A 206 22.82 5.31 37.64
N ALA A 207 22.11 5.57 36.56
CA ALA A 207 22.65 5.53 35.22
C ALA A 207 23.89 6.42 35.21
N THR A 208 25.08 5.81 35.21
CA THR A 208 26.30 6.46 34.77
C THR A 208 26.00 7.01 33.38
N GLU A 209 26.01 8.34 33.27
CA GLU A 209 26.20 9.03 32.00
C GLU A 209 27.44 8.41 31.34
N THR A 210 27.22 7.45 30.46
CA THR A 210 28.17 7.14 29.41
C THR A 210 28.20 8.36 28.52
N SER A 211 29.09 9.28 28.88
CA SER A 211 29.67 10.27 27.99
C SER A 211 29.89 9.60 26.65
N ALA A 212 29.11 10.03 25.66
CA ALA A 212 29.42 9.73 24.27
C ALA A 212 30.90 10.09 24.05
N PRO A 213 31.69 9.25 23.38
CA PRO A 213 33.01 9.67 22.94
C PRO A 213 32.80 10.93 22.11
N ALA A 214 33.45 12.01 22.53
CA ALA A 214 33.52 13.25 21.78
C ALA A 214 33.77 12.90 20.32
N SER A 215 32.82 13.25 19.48
CA SER A 215 32.99 13.21 18.04
C SER A 215 34.19 14.09 17.75
N THR A 216 35.33 13.47 17.48
CA THR A 216 36.50 14.13 16.93
C THR A 216 36.00 14.87 15.71
N VAL A 217 35.92 16.19 15.85
CA VAL A 217 35.74 17.13 14.76
C VAL A 217 36.89 16.87 13.81
N VAL A 218 36.63 16.05 12.80
CA VAL A 218 37.50 15.96 11.64
C VAL A 218 37.47 17.36 11.04
N PRO A 219 38.63 18.06 10.98
CA PRO A 219 38.70 19.35 10.33
C PRO A 219 38.19 19.22 8.89
N PRO A 220 37.52 20.26 8.34
CA PRO A 220 37.08 20.23 6.96
C PRO A 220 38.28 19.92 6.08
N ALA A 221 38.19 18.79 5.39
CA ALA A 221 39.11 18.47 4.32
C ALA A 221 39.05 19.60 3.31
N GLU A 222 40.13 20.39 3.33
CA GLU A 222 40.82 20.93 2.17
C GLU A 222 39.99 20.88 0.89
N VAL A 223 39.51 22.07 0.53
CA VAL A 223 39.08 22.42 -0.82
C VAL A 223 40.18 21.95 -1.77
N ILE A 224 39.96 20.80 -2.41
CA ILE A 224 40.68 20.45 -3.62
C ILE A 224 40.16 21.43 -4.65
N GLU A 225 40.96 22.46 -4.92
CA GLU A 225 40.83 23.26 -6.12
C GLU A 225 40.82 22.30 -7.30
N GLU A 226 39.64 22.17 -7.88
CA GLU A 226 39.43 21.54 -9.18
C GLU A 226 40.37 22.25 -10.17
N PRO A 227 41.36 21.56 -10.76
CA PRO A 227 42.14 22.17 -11.81
C PRO A 227 41.16 22.53 -12.93
N ALA A 228 41.12 23.81 -13.27
CA ALA A 228 40.43 24.31 -14.45
C ALA A 228 41.00 23.59 -15.69
N GLU A 229 40.43 22.43 -16.02
CA GLU A 229 40.68 21.75 -17.27
C GLU A 229 39.98 22.57 -18.35
N ASN A 230 40.78 23.43 -18.95
CA ASN A 230 40.53 24.12 -20.20
C ASN A 230 40.28 23.08 -21.30
N VAL A 231 39.05 22.55 -21.34
CA VAL A 231 38.58 21.72 -22.44
C VAL A 231 38.25 22.64 -23.60
N ALA A 232 39.12 22.58 -24.60
CA ALA A 232 38.98 23.19 -25.91
C ALA A 232 37.57 22.99 -26.51
N PRO A 233 37.09 23.93 -27.35
CA PRO A 233 35.79 23.82 -27.99
C PRO A 233 35.71 22.53 -28.81
N ALA A 234 34.87 21.61 -28.35
CA ALA A 234 34.52 20.40 -29.07
C ALA A 234 33.85 20.81 -30.39
N VAL A 235 34.57 20.55 -31.48
CA VAL A 235 34.10 20.59 -32.85
C VAL A 235 32.82 19.75 -32.94
N GLU A 236 31.72 20.40 -33.28
CA GLU A 236 30.45 19.75 -33.61
C GLU A 236 30.70 18.70 -34.72
N PRO A 237 30.47 17.41 -34.47
CA PRO A 237 30.35 16.47 -35.57
C PRO A 237 29.04 16.80 -36.32
N ARG A 238 29.18 17.49 -37.45
CA ARG A 238 28.15 17.57 -38.49
C ARG A 238 27.78 16.14 -38.89
N LEU A 239 26.71 15.62 -38.28
CA LEU A 239 26.01 14.45 -38.78
C LEU A 239 25.43 14.82 -40.14
N THR A 240 26.13 14.36 -41.17
CA THR A 240 25.65 14.37 -42.54
C THR A 240 24.47 13.40 -42.57
N ILE A 241 23.26 13.95 -42.49
CA ILE A 241 22.02 13.18 -42.67
C ILE A 241 22.02 12.73 -44.14
N PRO A 242 22.08 11.42 -44.44
CA PRO A 242 21.90 10.94 -45.80
C PRO A 242 20.48 11.31 -46.24
N GLU A 243 20.42 12.01 -47.37
CA GLU A 243 19.21 12.39 -48.08
C GLU A 243 18.33 11.13 -48.33
N PRO A 244 17.05 11.13 -47.92
CA PRO A 244 16.19 9.97 -48.11
C PRO A 244 15.98 9.69 -49.60
N PRO A 245 15.93 8.41 -50.01
CA PRO A 245 15.68 8.04 -51.39
C PRO A 245 14.29 8.51 -51.79
N VAL A 246 14.24 9.22 -52.92
CA VAL A 246 13.02 9.66 -53.60
C VAL A 246 12.12 8.45 -53.86
N GLU A 247 11.02 8.37 -53.12
CA GLU A 247 9.96 7.39 -53.32
C GLU A 247 9.15 7.78 -54.59
N PRO A 248 8.91 6.84 -55.52
CA PRO A 248 8.15 7.13 -56.73
C PRO A 248 6.68 7.39 -56.42
N GLU A 249 6.18 8.48 -57.00
CA GLU A 249 4.81 8.95 -57.06
C GLU A 249 3.82 7.82 -57.43
N VAL A 250 3.18 7.23 -56.40
CA VAL A 250 2.10 6.27 -56.58
C VAL A 250 0.82 7.03 -56.88
N LYS A 251 0.46 6.99 -58.16
CA LYS A 251 -0.78 7.43 -58.78
C LYS A 251 -2.00 7.00 -57.95
N ALA A 252 -2.74 7.99 -57.46
CA ALA A 252 -4.03 7.79 -56.80
C ALA A 252 -5.02 7.14 -57.78
N GLU A 253 -5.48 5.94 -57.45
CA GLU A 253 -6.62 5.30 -58.10
C GLU A 253 -7.82 5.38 -57.14
N GLU A 254 -8.81 6.14 -57.57
CA GLU A 254 -10.08 6.45 -56.94
C GLU A 254 -11.04 5.26 -57.07
N PRO A 255 -11.51 4.64 -55.97
CA PRO A 255 -12.63 3.71 -56.07
C PRO A 255 -13.97 4.42 -55.88
N GLU A 256 -14.77 4.27 -56.93
CA GLU A 256 -16.15 4.68 -57.11
C GLU A 256 -17.10 4.45 -55.92
N ALA A 257 -17.96 5.44 -55.75
CA ALA A 257 -19.15 5.41 -54.92
C ALA A 257 -20.14 4.30 -55.35
N LYS A 258 -20.42 3.36 -54.44
CA LYS A 258 -21.62 2.51 -54.51
C LYS A 258 -22.70 3.02 -53.56
N LYS A 259 -23.72 3.62 -54.18
CA LYS A 259 -25.05 3.86 -53.64
C LYS A 259 -25.71 2.54 -53.22
N GLY A 260 -26.38 2.57 -52.07
CA GLY A 260 -27.57 1.75 -51.81
C GLY A 260 -27.53 1.02 -50.48
N ARG A 261 -28.43 1.38 -49.55
CA ARG A 261 -29.73 0.70 -49.38
C ARG A 261 -30.42 1.27 -48.14
N LYS A 262 -31.62 1.84 -48.36
CA LYS A 262 -32.56 2.19 -47.29
C LYS A 262 -32.99 0.91 -46.57
N GLY A 263 -32.60 0.77 -45.30
CA GLY A 263 -33.11 -0.23 -44.36
C GLY A 263 -33.85 0.48 -43.22
N LYS A 264 -35.17 0.58 -43.37
CA LYS A 264 -36.10 1.10 -42.36
C LYS A 264 -36.31 0.01 -41.31
N ALA A 265 -35.67 0.12 -40.15
CA ALA A 265 -35.99 -0.68 -38.98
C ALA A 265 -36.62 0.24 -37.92
N LYS A 266 -37.94 0.10 -37.81
CA LYS A 266 -38.70 0.39 -36.58
C LYS A 266 -38.00 -0.36 -35.45
N ASN A 267 -37.63 0.32 -34.38
CA ASN A 267 -37.50 -0.36 -33.11
C ASN A 267 -38.15 0.47 -32.01
N GLU A 268 -38.86 -0.28 -31.18
CA GLU A 268 -39.96 0.14 -30.33
C GLU A 268 -39.45 0.93 -29.13
N VAL A 269 -40.17 2.01 -28.85
CA VAL A 269 -40.14 2.75 -27.60
C VAL A 269 -40.62 1.79 -26.51
N SER A 270 -39.68 1.24 -25.75
CA SER A 270 -39.96 0.59 -24.48
C SER A 270 -39.79 1.60 -23.35
N THR A 271 -40.91 1.78 -22.66
CA THR A 271 -41.19 2.50 -21.42
C THR A 271 -40.04 2.50 -20.39
N PRO A 272 -39.79 3.63 -19.70
CA PRO A 272 -38.90 3.66 -18.55
C PRO A 272 -39.60 3.04 -17.33
N ALA A 273 -39.07 1.93 -16.85
CA ALA A 273 -39.40 1.37 -15.55
C ALA A 273 -38.72 2.17 -14.45
N GLU A 274 -39.55 2.78 -13.60
CA GLU A 274 -39.46 2.71 -12.14
C GLU A 274 -38.11 3.10 -11.49
N ALA A 275 -38.06 4.37 -11.07
CA ALA A 275 -37.07 4.89 -10.16
C ALA A 275 -37.15 4.16 -8.81
N GLY A 276 -36.23 3.22 -8.60
CA GLY A 276 -35.95 2.66 -7.28
C GLY A 276 -35.36 3.73 -6.36
N THR A 277 -36.06 4.01 -5.28
CA THR A 277 -35.59 4.83 -4.16
C THR A 277 -34.27 4.27 -3.62
N PRO A 278 -33.19 5.07 -3.50
CA PRO A 278 -31.95 4.61 -2.88
C PRO A 278 -32.18 4.34 -1.38
N PRO A 279 -31.58 3.27 -0.81
CA PRO A 279 -31.65 3.02 0.62
C PRO A 279 -30.99 4.17 1.38
N GLU A 280 -31.75 4.68 2.35
CA GLU A 280 -31.39 5.73 3.28
C GLU A 280 -30.25 5.24 4.20
N GLY A 281 -29.04 5.71 3.95
CA GLY A 281 -27.88 5.50 4.81
C GLY A 281 -26.60 5.80 4.06
N TRP A 282 -25.77 6.71 4.60
CA TRP A 282 -24.53 7.27 4.04
C TRP A 282 -24.72 8.47 3.11
N GLN A 283 -25.01 9.63 3.71
CA GLN A 283 -24.70 10.93 3.09
C GLN A 283 -23.35 11.42 3.62
N GLU A 284 -22.36 11.56 2.73
CA GLU A 284 -21.18 12.37 2.98
C GLU A 284 -21.55 13.85 2.81
N LYS A 285 -21.49 14.62 3.88
CA LYS A 285 -21.48 16.08 3.80
C LYS A 285 -20.05 16.55 3.59
N ALA A 286 -19.73 16.99 2.37
CA ALA A 286 -18.62 17.89 2.14
C ALA A 286 -18.97 19.26 2.76
N VAL A 287 -18.37 19.57 3.92
CA VAL A 287 -18.41 20.93 4.47
C VAL A 287 -17.24 21.69 3.87
N SER A 288 -17.51 22.49 2.83
CA SER A 288 -16.61 23.57 2.41
C SER A 288 -16.62 24.64 3.49
N THR A 289 -15.54 24.71 4.27
CA THR A 289 -15.25 25.88 5.10
C THR A 289 -14.73 27.00 4.19
N GLU A 290 -15.62 27.85 3.71
CA GLU A 290 -15.25 29.19 3.28
C GLU A 290 -14.70 29.94 4.50
N SER A 291 -13.44 30.33 4.42
CA SER A 291 -12.79 31.18 5.42
C SER A 291 -13.23 32.63 5.20
N PRO A 292 -13.67 33.36 6.23
CA PRO A 292 -13.91 34.79 6.09
C PRO A 292 -12.56 35.52 5.99
N VAL A 293 -12.37 36.21 4.87
CA VAL A 293 -11.30 37.18 4.66
C VAL A 293 -11.48 38.31 5.70
N LYS A 294 -10.41 38.60 6.44
CA LYS A 294 -10.30 39.79 7.30
C LYS A 294 -9.71 40.95 6.51
#